data_AF-A0A425WKD8-F1
#
_entry.id   AF-A0A425WKD8-F1
#
_cell.length_a   1.000
_cell.length_b   1.000
_cell.length_c   1.000
_cell.angle_alpha   90.00
_cell.angle_beta   90.00
_cell.angle_gamma   90.00
#
_symmetry.space_group_name_H-M   'P 1'
#
loop_
_entity.id
_entity.type
_entity.pdbx_description
1 polymer ?
#
loop_
_entity_poly.entity_id
_entity_poly.type
_entity_poly.pdbx_seq_one_letter_code
_entity_poly.pdbx_strand_id
1 'polypeptide(L)'
;MMESRSAYVPGTAECAFFKGHEEALPLYAAFMQQTQAALPEFGIRVQKTQITLCNRHVFSCVSFLRVRPKALMPASFFTLTFGL
;
A
#
# COMPACT_ATOMS: atom_id res chain seq x y z
N MET A 1 -25.79 3.77 -5.51
CA MET A 1 -25.10 4.23 -6.73
C MET A 1 -23.62 3.93 -6.53
N MET A 2 -23.16 2.76 -6.98
CA MET A 2 -21.73 2.41 -6.93
C MET A 2 -21.08 3.11 -8.13
N GLU A 3 -20.53 4.29 -7.89
CA GLU A 3 -19.75 4.99 -8.90
C GLU A 3 -18.63 4.05 -9.36
N SER A 4 -18.57 3.78 -10.67
CA SER A 4 -17.43 3.15 -11.33
C SER A 4 -16.21 4.06 -11.18
N ARG A 5 -15.58 4.01 -10.01
CA ARG A 5 -14.32 4.71 -9.76
C ARG A 5 -13.21 3.93 -10.43
N SER A 6 -12.41 4.63 -11.23
CA SER A 6 -11.25 4.08 -11.92
C SER A 6 -10.34 3.35 -10.93
N ALA A 7 -9.79 2.22 -11.34
CA ALA A 7 -8.80 1.49 -10.55
C ALA A 7 -7.62 2.42 -10.21
N TYR A 8 -7.12 2.33 -8.98
CA TYR A 8 -5.87 3.00 -8.62
C TYR A 8 -4.73 2.45 -9.49
N VAL A 9 -4.00 3.36 -10.15
CA VAL A 9 -2.83 3.00 -10.96
C VAL A 9 -1.58 3.36 -10.17
N PRO A 10 -0.78 2.38 -9.71
CA PRO A 10 0.48 2.65 -9.02
C PRO A 10 1.46 3.36 -9.96
N GLY A 11 2.18 4.35 -9.44
CA GLY A 11 3.25 5.03 -10.15
C GLY A 11 4.51 4.17 -10.29
N THR A 12 5.45 4.61 -11.13
CA THR A 12 6.70 3.88 -11.42
C THR A 12 7.53 3.53 -10.18
N ALA A 13 7.59 4.45 -9.20
CA ALA A 13 8.32 4.21 -7.95
C ALA A 13 7.66 3.12 -7.09
N GLU A 14 6.33 3.09 -7.03
CA GLU A 14 5.57 2.06 -6.32
C GLU A 14 5.78 0.71 -7.01
N CYS A 15 5.64 0.64 -8.34
CA CYS A 15 5.94 -0.59 -9.09
C CYS A 15 7.37 -1.09 -8.84
N ALA A 16 8.36 -0.18 -8.75
CA ALA A 16 9.73 -0.56 -8.42
C ALA A 16 9.89 -1.09 -6.98
N PHE A 17 9.15 -0.55 -6.01
CA PHE A 17 9.13 -1.05 -4.64
C PHE A 17 8.57 -2.48 -4.55
N PHE A 18 7.59 -2.82 -5.38
CA PHE A 18 6.99 -4.16 -5.46
C PHE A 18 7.78 -5.15 -6.32
N LYS A 19 8.96 -4.80 -6.84
CA LYS A 19 9.77 -5.73 -7.65
C LYS A 19 10.13 -6.98 -6.82
N GLY A 20 9.76 -8.16 -7.31
CA GLY A 20 9.90 -9.44 -6.58
C GLY A 20 8.72 -9.79 -5.66
N HIS A 21 7.72 -8.90 -5.59
CA HIS A 21 6.44 -9.06 -4.88
C HIS A 21 5.27 -8.57 -5.74
N GLU A 22 5.37 -8.74 -7.06
CA GLU A 22 4.40 -8.19 -8.04
C GLU A 22 2.97 -8.71 -7.82
N GLU A 23 2.82 -9.92 -7.29
CA GLU A 23 1.52 -10.49 -6.93
C GLU A 23 0.79 -9.73 -5.82
N ALA A 24 1.50 -8.89 -5.03
CA ALA A 24 0.91 -8.04 -4.01
C ALA A 24 0.47 -6.67 -4.55
N LEU A 25 0.81 -6.30 -5.80
CA LEU A 25 0.40 -5.03 -6.42
C LEU A 25 -1.12 -4.86 -6.50
N PRO A 26 -1.92 -5.87 -6.89
CA PRO A 26 -3.38 -5.73 -6.93
C PRO A 26 -3.97 -5.46 -5.54
N LEU A 27 -3.43 -6.11 -4.50
CA LEU A 27 -3.83 -5.87 -3.10
C LEU A 27 -3.54 -4.43 -2.68
N TYR A 28 -2.36 -3.93 -3.05
CA TYR A 28 -1.96 -2.56 -2.78
C TYR A 28 -2.83 -1.55 -3.52
N ALA A 29 -3.13 -1.78 -4.81
CA ALA A 29 -4.00 -0.90 -5.58
C ALA A 29 -5.42 -0.85 -5.01
N ALA A 30 -5.98 -1.99 -4.59
CA ALA A 30 -7.29 -2.05 -3.95
C ALA A 30 -7.34 -1.29 -2.62
N PHE A 31 -6.25 -1.36 -1.84
CA PHE A 31 -6.11 -0.54 -0.63
C PHE A 31 -6.08 0.95 -0.97
N MET A 32 -5.22 1.37 -1.89
CA MET A 32 -5.07 2.77 -2.29
C MET A 32 -6.36 3.37 -2.85
N GLN A 33 -7.14 2.60 -3.61
CA GLN A 33 -8.44 3.03 -4.10
C GLN A 33 -9.41 3.34 -2.94
N GLN A 34 -9.43 2.50 -1.90
CA GLN A 34 -10.26 2.75 -0.72
C GLN A 34 -9.73 3.93 0.09
N THR A 35 -8.41 4.09 0.22
CA THR A 35 -7.79 5.22 0.90
C THR A 35 -8.13 6.55 0.21
N GLN A 36 -8.03 6.62 -1.12
CA GLN A 36 -8.43 7.80 -1.92
C GLN A 36 -9.93 8.09 -1.83
N ALA A 37 -10.77 7.07 -1.67
CA ALA A 37 -12.20 7.28 -1.46
C ALA A 37 -12.54 7.83 -0.07
N ALA A 38 -11.73 7.51 0.95
CA ALA A 38 -11.98 7.86 2.34
C ALA A 38 -11.29 9.17 2.78
N LEU A 39 -10.14 9.51 2.18
CA LEU A 39 -9.34 10.67 2.56
C LEU A 39 -9.28 11.68 1.41
N PRO A 40 -9.64 12.97 1.65
CA PRO A 40 -9.76 13.96 0.59
C PRO A 40 -8.42 14.30 -0.07
N GLU A 41 -7.32 14.25 0.68
CA GLU A 41 -5.97 14.45 0.18
C GLU A 41 -4.98 13.73 1.11
N PHE A 42 -3.96 13.10 0.53
CA PHE A 42 -2.81 12.56 1.25
C PHE A 42 -1.58 12.48 0.35
N GLY A 43 -0.40 12.53 0.96
CA GLY A 43 0.88 12.33 0.30
C GLY A 43 1.34 10.88 0.34
N ILE A 44 2.02 10.46 -0.73
CA ILE A 44 2.67 9.16 -0.85
C ILE A 44 4.17 9.40 -0.95
N ARG A 45 4.95 8.74 -0.08
CA ARG A 45 6.41 8.76 -0.12
C ARG A 45 6.94 7.35 -0.28
N VAL A 46 7.49 7.03 -1.44
CA VAL A 46 8.12 5.73 -1.70
C VAL A 46 9.57 5.77 -1.28
N GLN A 47 9.95 4.86 -0.38
CA GLN A 47 11.33 4.66 0.06
C GLN A 47 11.75 3.22 -0.26
N LYS A 48 13.04 2.92 -0.09
CA LYS A 48 13.61 1.60 -0.42
C LYS A 48 12.92 0.44 0.32
N THR A 49 12.56 0.64 1.59
CA THR A 49 12.05 -0.43 2.47
C THR A 49 10.57 -0.30 2.82
N GLN A 50 9.96 0.85 2.53
CA GLN A 50 8.56 1.12 2.82
C GLN A 50 7.96 2.20 1.92
N ILE A 51 6.64 2.19 1.77
CA ILE A 51 5.85 3.31 1.25
C ILE A 51 5.13 3.95 2.44
N THR A 52 5.28 5.26 2.60
CA THR A 52 4.65 6.02 3.69
C THR A 52 3.50 6.84 3.15
N LEU A 53 2.36 6.76 3.82
CA LEU A 53 1.18 7.59 3.58
C LEU A 53 1.07 8.63 4.70
N CYS A 54 0.96 9.90 4.33
CA CYS A 54 0.91 11.01 5.27
C CYS A 54 -0.04 12.12 4.85
N ASN A 55 -0.74 12.71 5.82
CA ASN A 55 -1.35 14.03 5.67
C ASN A 55 -0.44 15.04 6.36
N ARG A 56 -0.94 15.68 7.43
CA ARG A 56 -0.12 16.44 8.36
C ARG A 56 0.87 15.54 9.12
N HIS A 57 0.45 14.31 9.41
CA HIS A 57 1.24 13.28 10.08
C HIS A 57 1.19 11.98 9.26
N VAL A 58 2.17 11.11 9.50
CA VAL A 58 2.18 9.75 8.94
C VAL A 58 1.03 8.98 9.59
N PHE A 59 0.12 8.44 8.78
CA PHE A 59 -0.99 7.63 9.27
C PHE A 59 -0.85 6.16 8.86
N SER A 60 -0.05 5.86 7.84
CA SER A 60 0.16 4.48 7.44
C SER A 60 1.51 4.24 6.74
N CYS A 61 2.04 3.03 6.90
CA CYS A 61 3.23 2.56 6.18
C CYS A 61 2.97 1.17 5.59
N VAL A 62 3.33 0.98 4.34
CA VAL A 62 3.35 -0.31 3.63
C VAL A 62 4.79 -0.82 3.56
N SER A 63 5.01 -2.05 4.00
CA SER A 63 6.34 -2.70 3.95
C SER A 63 6.22 -4.21 3.71
N PHE A 64 7.33 -4.88 3.39
CA PHE A 64 7.38 -6.36 3.34
C PHE A 64 7.94 -6.98 4.63
N LEU A 65 7.87 -6.25 5.75
CA LEU A 65 8.26 -6.78 7.06
C LEU A 65 7.32 -7.91 7.44
N ARG A 66 7.87 -9.08 7.79
CA ARG A 66 7.05 -10.21 8.25
C ARG A 66 6.61 -9.99 9.69
N VAL A 67 5.30 -10.04 9.91
CA VAL A 67 4.69 -9.95 11.25
C VAL A 67 4.35 -11.32 11.84
N ARG A 68 4.51 -12.40 11.06
CA ARG A 68 4.31 -13.79 11.49
C ARG A 68 5.49 -14.67 11.03
N PRO A 69 5.67 -15.86 11.65
CA PRO A 69 6.65 -16.84 11.17
C PRO A 69 6.44 -17.19 9.70
N LYS A 70 7.53 -17.50 8.97
CA LYS A 70 7.50 -17.78 7.53
C LYS A 70 6.45 -18.83 7.14
N ALA A 71 6.32 -19.88 7.95
CA ALA A 71 5.40 -20.98 7.69
C ALA A 71 3.91 -20.58 7.71
N LEU A 72 3.57 -19.43 8.33
CA LEU A 72 2.21 -18.93 8.47
C LEU A 72 1.94 -17.70 7.58
N MET A 73 2.93 -17.25 6.80
CA MET A 73 2.77 -16.11 5.92
C MET A 73 2.14 -16.53 4.60
N PRO A 74 1.18 -15.74 4.06
CA PRO A 74 0.70 -15.93 2.70
C PRO A 74 1.84 -15.81 1.68
N ALA A 75 1.67 -16.44 0.51
CA ALA A 75 2.63 -16.33 -0.59
C ALA A 75 2.80 -14.87 -1.07
N SER A 76 1.68 -14.14 -1.16
CA SER A 76 1.64 -12.74 -1.55
C SER A 76 1.09 -11.92 -0.37
N PHE A 77 1.88 -11.01 0.16
CA PHE A 77 1.49 -10.15 1.28
C PHE A 77 2.25 -8.83 1.23
N PHE A 78 1.69 -7.83 1.89
CA PHE A 78 2.47 -6.74 2.47
C PHE A 78 1.94 -6.49 3.88
N THR A 79 2.76 -5.86 4.70
CA THR A 79 2.39 -5.41 6.04
C THR A 79 1.99 -3.95 5.97
N LEU A 80 0.77 -3.68 6.42
CA LEU A 80 0.23 -2.34 6.59
C LEU A 80 0.28 -1.98 8.07
N THR A 81 1.08 -0.98 8.40
CA THR A 81 1.13 -0.40 9.74
C THR A 81 0.30 0.88 9.75
N PHE A 82 -0.47 1.12 10.81
CA PHE A 82 -1.17 2.39 11.03
C PHE A 82 -0.48 3.18 12.14
N GLY A 83 -0.20 4.45 11.87
CA GLY A 83 0.26 5.41 12.88
C GLY A 83 -0.95 6.07 13.53
N LEU A 84 -1.02 6.03 14.86
CA LEU A 84 -2.03 6.73 15.68
C LEU A 84 -1.62 8.19 15.89
#